data_AF-A0A960K442-F1
#
_entry.id   AF-A0A960K442-F1
#
_cell.length_a   1.000
_cell.length_b   1.000
_cell.length_c   1.000
_cell.angle_alpha   90.00
_cell.angle_beta   90.00
_cell.angle_gamma   90.00
#
_symmetry.space_group_name_H-M   'P 1'
#
loop_
_entity.id
_entity.type
_entity.pdbx_description
1 polymer ?
#
loop_
_entity_poly.entity_id
_entity_poly.type
_entity_poly.pdbx_seq_one_letter_code
_entity_poly.pdbx_strand_id
1 'polypeptide(L)'
;PWILAVIGFAATLTPWTLRNYRSLTEVNLRFAAGMSEPLPTFVPLTLYGPLNLALANHGEADGTFSRDLMTSHQASGQLSVTDAQHLEFLLHGDRMAWEFIRGEPDAFGRLVLKKWKLYFGSTRLGWSQWDFPGGLSGVRRPIDVFVPYSSGAMSWILPAALLGALFCLWRPGPTRRWGLLVAVLTGSSLLVVALFFGFARQGLLMMPFWLSLAAFALVRLASAVTTRFGRGPIVDEPSRRLLTVLGCLALILLLLEAWGSTLDRKYHWTGTQLPGKRTLNPELTVYIRPLPSGS
;
A
#
# COMPACT_ATOMS: atom_id res chain seq x y z
N PRO A 1 7.29 -31.39 -2.95
CA PRO A 1 6.76 -30.07 -2.50
C PRO A 1 6.89 -28.98 -3.57
N TRP A 2 8.07 -28.76 -4.16
CA TRP A 2 8.29 -27.72 -5.17
C TRP A 2 7.56 -27.95 -6.48
N ILE A 3 7.47 -29.20 -6.95
CA ILE A 3 6.68 -29.54 -8.14
C ILE A 3 5.22 -29.14 -7.97
N LEU A 4 4.62 -29.37 -6.79
CA LEU A 4 3.25 -28.95 -6.49
C LEU A 4 3.11 -27.42 -6.47
N ALA A 5 4.12 -26.69 -5.98
CA ALA A 5 4.14 -25.23 -6.02
C ALA A 5 4.22 -24.69 -7.46
N VAL A 6 5.05 -25.31 -8.31
CA VAL A 6 5.15 -24.98 -9.74
C VAL A 6 3.83 -25.27 -10.45
N ILE A 7 3.22 -26.44 -10.20
CA ILE A 7 1.92 -26.81 -10.77
C ILE A 7 0.85 -25.81 -10.31
N GLY A 8 0.78 -25.48 -9.02
CA GLY A 8 -0.18 -24.51 -8.48
C GLY A 8 0.00 -23.11 -9.08
N PHE A 9 1.25 -22.67 -9.23
CA PHE A 9 1.59 -21.40 -9.87
C PHE A 9 1.17 -21.38 -11.35
N ALA A 10 1.53 -22.42 -12.11
CA ALA A 10 1.16 -22.55 -13.51
C ALA A 10 -0.36 -22.63 -13.69
N ALA A 11 -1.06 -23.41 -12.85
CA ALA A 11 -2.52 -23.51 -12.87
C ALA A 11 -3.21 -22.16 -12.58
N THR A 12 -2.58 -21.30 -11.78
CA THR A 12 -3.09 -19.96 -11.48
C THR A 12 -2.84 -18.98 -12.62
N LEU A 13 -1.65 -18.99 -13.25
CA LEU A 13 -1.29 -18.04 -14.31
C LEU A 13 -1.81 -18.40 -15.70
N THR A 14 -1.88 -19.70 -16.03
CA THR A 14 -2.19 -20.15 -17.39
C THR A 14 -3.56 -19.64 -17.88
N PRO A 15 -4.65 -19.70 -17.09
CA PRO A 15 -5.94 -19.19 -17.55
C PRO A 15 -5.92 -17.69 -17.89
N TRP A 16 -5.24 -16.88 -17.07
CA TRP A 16 -5.09 -15.44 -17.31
C TRP A 16 -4.20 -15.15 -18.51
N THR A 17 -3.10 -15.87 -18.65
CA THR A 17 -2.18 -15.75 -19.79
C THR A 17 -2.90 -16.06 -21.10
N LEU A 18 -3.69 -17.15 -21.14
CA LEU A 18 -4.44 -17.55 -22.33
C LEU A 18 -5.56 -16.56 -22.66
N ARG A 19 -6.27 -16.06 -21.64
CA ARG A 19 -7.26 -15.00 -21.81
C ARG A 19 -6.61 -13.74 -22.41
N ASN A 20 -5.51 -13.29 -21.83
CA ASN A 20 -4.79 -12.10 -22.29
C ASN A 20 -4.27 -12.28 -23.72
N TYR A 21 -3.71 -13.44 -24.06
CA TYR A 21 -3.29 -13.77 -25.42
C TYR A 21 -4.42 -13.60 -26.44
N ARG A 22 -5.60 -14.17 -26.15
CA ARG A 22 -6.77 -14.06 -27.03
C ARG A 22 -7.23 -12.60 -27.16
N SER A 23 -7.42 -11.92 -26.04
CA SER A 23 -7.90 -10.53 -26.04
C SER A 23 -6.93 -9.57 -26.73
N LEU A 24 -5.62 -9.70 -26.49
CA LEU A 24 -4.62 -8.82 -27.10
C LEU A 24 -4.45 -9.11 -28.59
N THR A 25 -4.57 -10.38 -29.01
CA THR A 25 -4.61 -10.73 -30.43
C THR A 25 -5.81 -10.09 -31.12
N GLU A 26 -6.99 -10.13 -30.50
CA GLU A 26 -8.21 -9.51 -31.05
C GLU A 26 -8.07 -7.98 -31.13
N VAL A 27 -7.52 -7.32 -30.10
CA VAL A 27 -7.24 -5.87 -30.12
C VAL A 27 -6.26 -5.54 -31.24
N ASN A 28 -5.18 -6.31 -31.39
CA ASN A 28 -4.21 -6.14 -32.46
C ASN A 28 -4.84 -6.21 -33.84
N LEU A 29 -5.73 -7.17 -34.07
CA LEU A 29 -6.46 -7.30 -35.33
C LEU A 29 -7.42 -6.12 -35.55
N ARG A 30 -8.16 -5.71 -34.52
CA ARG A 30 -9.18 -4.67 -34.61
C ARG A 30 -8.60 -3.27 -34.85
N PHE A 31 -7.44 -2.98 -34.26
CA PHE A 31 -6.82 -1.65 -34.34
C PHE A 31 -5.53 -1.65 -35.17
N ALA A 32 -5.27 -2.68 -35.98
CA ALA A 32 -4.04 -2.84 -36.76
C ALA A 32 -3.65 -1.60 -37.59
N ALA A 33 -4.64 -0.92 -38.18
CA ALA A 33 -4.40 0.26 -39.02
C ALA A 33 -4.15 1.55 -38.21
N GLY A 34 -4.45 1.58 -36.92
CA GLY A 34 -4.41 2.78 -36.08
C GLY A 34 -3.36 2.74 -34.96
N MET A 35 -2.66 1.62 -34.77
CA MET A 35 -1.58 1.50 -33.77
C MET A 35 -0.23 1.64 -34.46
N SER A 36 0.70 2.37 -33.82
CA SER A 36 2.07 2.49 -34.32
C SER A 36 2.88 1.20 -34.15
N GLU A 37 2.52 0.37 -33.16
CA GLU A 37 3.17 -0.91 -32.85
C GLU A 37 2.13 -1.91 -32.28
N PRO A 38 2.22 -3.22 -32.58
CA PRO A 38 1.30 -4.21 -31.99
C PRO A 38 1.55 -4.41 -30.49
N LEU A 39 0.49 -4.70 -29.75
CA LEU A 39 0.57 -5.10 -28.34
C LEU A 39 1.22 -6.48 -28.20
N PRO A 40 2.02 -6.75 -27.14
CA PRO A 40 2.56 -8.07 -26.88
C PRO A 40 1.42 -9.05 -26.57
N THR A 41 1.43 -10.21 -27.21
CA THR A 41 0.38 -11.22 -26.99
C THR A 41 0.66 -12.11 -25.78
N PHE A 42 1.91 -12.16 -25.31
CA PHE A 42 2.27 -12.91 -24.11
C PHE A 42 2.32 -12.01 -22.87
N VAL A 43 1.21 -11.95 -22.13
CA VAL A 43 1.08 -11.16 -20.90
C VAL A 43 0.53 -12.04 -19.78
N PRO A 44 1.38 -12.52 -18.85
CA PRO A 44 0.94 -13.48 -17.82
C PRO A 44 -0.09 -12.94 -16.83
N LEU A 45 0.01 -11.66 -16.49
CA LEU A 45 -0.85 -11.00 -15.50
C LEU A 45 -1.47 -9.72 -16.06
N THR A 46 -0.64 -8.71 -16.35
CA THR A 46 -1.11 -7.39 -16.76
C THR A 46 -0.08 -6.69 -17.64
N LEU A 47 -0.55 -5.89 -18.59
CA LEU A 47 0.27 -5.08 -19.50
C LEU A 47 0.57 -3.68 -18.92
N TYR A 48 0.02 -3.34 -17.76
CA TYR A 48 0.16 -2.01 -17.16
C TYR A 48 1.51 -1.74 -16.47
N GLY A 49 2.40 -2.74 -16.40
CA GLY A 49 3.68 -2.63 -15.69
C GLY A 49 4.57 -1.49 -16.22
N PRO A 50 4.96 -1.50 -17.52
CA PRO A 50 5.80 -0.46 -18.10
C PRO A 50 5.19 0.93 -17.96
N LEU A 51 3.89 1.06 -18.27
CA LEU A 51 3.15 2.31 -18.13
C LEU A 51 3.26 2.88 -16.71
N ASN A 52 2.92 2.09 -15.70
CA ASN A 52 2.98 2.53 -14.31
C ASN A 52 4.41 2.84 -13.86
N LEU A 53 5.41 2.15 -14.42
CA LEU A 53 6.80 2.38 -14.10
C LEU A 53 7.28 3.73 -14.65
N ALA A 54 6.91 4.09 -15.88
CA ALA A 54 7.20 5.40 -16.46
C ALA A 54 6.49 6.53 -15.71
N LEU A 55 5.18 6.38 -15.46
CA LEU A 55 4.39 7.37 -14.72
C LEU A 55 4.89 7.55 -13.29
N ALA A 56 5.53 6.54 -12.71
CA ALA A 56 6.11 6.64 -11.39
C ALA A 56 7.50 7.30 -11.37
N ASN A 57 8.20 7.40 -12.51
CA ASN A 57 9.62 7.78 -12.56
C ASN A 57 9.89 8.75 -13.73
N HIS A 58 9.63 10.03 -13.47
CA HIS A 58 9.94 11.13 -14.37
C HIS A 58 10.19 12.42 -13.56
N GLY A 59 10.70 13.47 -14.20
CA GLY A 59 11.11 14.71 -13.51
C GLY A 59 9.98 15.44 -12.76
N GLU A 60 8.74 15.28 -13.20
CA GLU A 60 7.55 15.90 -12.58
C GLU A 60 6.84 14.99 -11.56
N ALA A 61 7.33 13.77 -11.35
CA ALA A 61 6.70 12.82 -10.43
C ALA A 61 6.78 13.32 -8.97
N ASP A 62 5.65 13.32 -8.28
CA ASP A 62 5.57 13.71 -6.86
C ASP A 62 5.63 12.51 -5.89
N GLY A 63 5.64 11.29 -6.44
CA GLY A 63 5.63 10.02 -5.73
C GLY A 63 4.24 9.39 -5.60
N THR A 64 3.20 10.05 -6.10
CA THR A 64 1.83 9.54 -6.17
C THR A 64 1.48 9.12 -7.61
N PHE A 65 0.32 8.50 -7.79
CA PHE A 65 -0.21 8.24 -9.13
C PHE A 65 -0.77 9.53 -9.73
N SER A 66 -0.27 9.91 -10.90
CA SER A 66 -0.86 10.95 -11.74
C SER A 66 -1.01 10.46 -13.19
N ARG A 67 -2.02 11.00 -13.88
CA ARG A 67 -2.24 10.80 -15.32
C ARG A 67 -1.83 12.00 -16.15
N ASP A 68 -1.25 13.03 -15.56
CA ASP A 68 -1.01 14.31 -16.26
C ASP A 68 -0.17 14.10 -17.53
N LEU A 69 0.80 13.17 -17.51
CA LEU A 69 1.60 12.78 -18.68
C LEU A 69 0.83 12.06 -19.81
N MET A 70 -0.40 11.59 -19.54
CA MET A 70 -1.30 10.93 -20.50
C MET A 70 -2.46 11.84 -20.94
N THR A 71 -2.38 13.15 -20.72
CA THR A 71 -3.46 14.07 -21.10
C THR A 71 -3.24 14.76 -22.45
N SER A 72 -2.17 14.41 -23.17
CA SER A 72 -1.63 15.21 -24.27
C SER A 72 -2.54 15.40 -25.49
N HIS A 73 -3.55 14.54 -25.74
CA HIS A 73 -4.44 14.74 -26.90
C HIS A 73 -5.93 14.44 -26.67
N GLN A 74 -6.31 13.75 -25.59
CA GLN A 74 -7.70 13.51 -25.22
C GLN A 74 -7.98 14.05 -23.82
N ALA A 75 -8.89 15.02 -23.72
CA ALA A 75 -9.28 15.67 -22.46
C ALA A 75 -9.89 14.69 -21.41
N SER A 76 -10.10 13.43 -21.76
CA SER A 76 -10.70 12.41 -20.90
C SER A 76 -9.70 11.67 -20.00
N GLY A 77 -8.38 11.78 -20.25
CA GLY A 77 -7.36 11.02 -19.50
C GLY A 77 -7.56 9.50 -19.57
N GLN A 78 -8.27 9.03 -20.61
CA GLN A 78 -8.48 7.62 -20.88
C GLN A 78 -7.35 7.09 -21.75
N LEU A 79 -6.80 5.94 -21.36
CA LEU A 79 -5.78 5.25 -22.15
C LEU A 79 -6.37 4.83 -23.50
N SER A 80 -5.73 5.26 -24.58
CA SER A 80 -6.08 4.87 -25.95
C SER A 80 -4.89 4.21 -26.62
N VAL A 81 -5.08 3.00 -27.15
CA VAL A 81 -4.01 2.27 -27.86
C VAL A 81 -3.70 2.84 -29.24
N THR A 82 -4.59 3.67 -29.79
CA THR A 82 -4.37 4.35 -31.08
C THR A 82 -3.64 5.68 -30.92
N ASP A 83 -3.45 6.15 -29.69
CA ASP A 83 -2.61 7.30 -29.41
C ASP A 83 -1.16 6.81 -29.26
N ALA A 84 -0.28 7.31 -30.13
CA ALA A 84 1.11 6.88 -30.19
C ALA A 84 1.85 7.11 -28.87
N GLN A 85 1.55 8.20 -28.15
CA GLN A 85 2.22 8.50 -26.88
C GLN A 85 1.77 7.53 -25.77
N HIS A 86 0.47 7.26 -25.69
CA HIS A 86 -0.08 6.29 -24.74
C HIS A 86 0.45 4.87 -25.00
N LEU A 87 0.52 4.50 -26.27
CA LEU A 87 1.05 3.21 -26.69
C LEU A 87 2.54 3.09 -26.37
N GLU A 88 3.32 4.17 -26.59
CA GLU A 88 4.73 4.20 -26.21
C GLU A 88 4.93 3.99 -24.70
N PHE A 89 4.17 4.70 -23.85
CA PHE A 89 4.23 4.46 -22.41
C PHE A 89 3.83 3.03 -22.03
N LEU A 90 2.82 2.46 -22.70
CA LEU A 90 2.32 1.12 -22.43
C LEU A 90 3.33 0.03 -22.80
N LEU A 91 4.07 0.20 -23.90
CA LEU A 91 5.01 -0.79 -24.43
C LEU A 91 6.43 -0.60 -23.91
N HIS A 92 6.90 0.65 -23.82
CA HIS A 92 8.30 1.01 -23.57
C HIS A 92 8.51 1.84 -22.31
N GLY A 93 7.50 1.93 -21.43
CA GLY A 93 7.61 2.73 -20.22
C GLY A 93 8.71 2.29 -19.24
N ASP A 94 9.15 1.03 -19.33
CA ASP A 94 10.31 0.53 -18.59
C ASP A 94 11.62 1.16 -19.08
N ARG A 95 11.81 1.29 -20.39
CA ARG A 95 12.94 2.01 -20.99
C ARG A 95 12.95 3.48 -20.54
N MET A 96 11.80 4.15 -20.65
CA MET A 96 11.66 5.56 -20.25
C MET A 96 12.00 5.77 -18.76
N ALA A 97 11.49 4.90 -17.88
CA ALA A 97 11.83 4.95 -16.47
C ALA A 97 13.32 4.72 -16.22
N TRP A 98 13.95 3.77 -16.92
CA TRP A 98 15.38 3.50 -16.79
C TRP A 98 16.25 4.64 -17.30
N GLU A 99 15.86 5.32 -18.37
CA GLU A 99 16.52 6.52 -18.88
C GLU A 99 16.51 7.62 -17.82
N PHE A 100 15.36 7.87 -17.18
CA PHE A 100 15.28 8.82 -16.06
C PHE A 100 16.15 8.40 -14.87
N ILE A 101 16.09 7.13 -14.44
CA ILE A 101 16.85 6.63 -13.28
C ILE A 101 18.37 6.77 -13.51
N ARG A 102 18.85 6.51 -14.73
CA ARG A 102 20.28 6.64 -15.06
C ARG A 102 20.69 8.08 -15.32
N GLY A 103 19.82 8.88 -15.94
CA GLY A 103 20.08 10.28 -16.26
C GLY A 103 20.07 11.19 -15.03
N GLU A 104 19.22 10.89 -14.04
CA GLU A 104 19.02 11.72 -12.85
C GLU A 104 18.95 10.90 -11.54
N PRO A 105 20.02 10.19 -11.15
CA PRO A 105 20.01 9.28 -9.99
C PRO A 105 19.68 10.00 -8.67
N ASP A 106 20.11 11.25 -8.51
CA ASP A 106 19.80 12.06 -7.32
C ASP A 106 18.32 12.45 -7.23
N ALA A 107 17.72 12.77 -8.38
CA ALA A 107 16.28 13.08 -8.45
C ALA A 107 15.47 11.83 -8.13
N PHE A 108 15.86 10.68 -8.69
CA PHE A 108 15.28 9.39 -8.37
C PHE A 108 15.41 9.05 -6.89
N GLY A 109 16.58 9.22 -6.27
CA GLY A 109 16.78 8.97 -4.84
C GLY A 109 15.85 9.82 -3.95
N ARG A 110 15.72 11.12 -4.25
CA ARG A 110 14.75 12.00 -3.55
C ARG A 110 13.31 11.55 -3.76
N LEU A 111 12.97 11.12 -4.97
CA LEU A 111 11.64 10.61 -5.31
C LEU A 111 11.33 9.32 -4.53
N VAL A 112 12.28 8.38 -4.44
CA VAL A 112 12.13 7.16 -3.63
C VAL A 112 11.86 7.50 -2.16
N LEU A 113 12.60 8.46 -1.58
CA LEU A 113 12.35 8.90 -0.20
C LEU A 113 10.96 9.51 -0.02
N LYS A 114 10.46 10.29 -0.99
CA LYS A 114 9.08 10.79 -0.98
C LYS A 114 8.08 9.63 -1.01
N LYS A 115 8.27 8.66 -1.92
CA LYS A 115 7.40 7.48 -2.06
C LYS A 115 7.38 6.64 -0.78
N TRP A 116 8.53 6.40 -0.15
CA TRP A 116 8.60 5.71 1.14
C TRP A 116 7.94 6.50 2.27
N LYS A 117 8.08 7.82 2.31
CA LYS A 117 7.38 8.67 3.29
C LYS A 117 5.86 8.56 3.15
N LEU A 118 5.34 8.46 1.93
CA LEU A 118 3.93 8.25 1.66
C LEU A 118 3.46 6.85 2.07
N TYR A 119 4.24 5.83 1.74
CA TYR A 119 4.03 4.44 2.14
C TYR A 119 3.95 4.28 3.67
N PHE A 120 4.91 4.86 4.41
CA PHE A 120 4.88 4.90 5.87
C PHE A 120 3.81 5.85 6.43
N GLY A 121 3.09 6.59 5.58
CA GLY A 121 1.88 7.29 5.97
C GLY A 121 0.82 6.35 6.56
N SER A 122 0.85 5.05 6.21
CA SER A 122 -0.01 4.03 6.81
C SER A 122 0.15 3.92 8.33
N THR A 123 1.32 4.20 8.88
CA THR A 123 1.55 4.14 10.34
C THR A 123 0.94 5.32 11.09
N ARG A 124 0.29 6.26 10.38
CA ARG A 124 -0.48 7.34 11.01
C ARG A 124 -1.94 6.95 11.20
N LEU A 125 -2.40 5.94 10.46
CA LEU A 125 -3.72 5.38 10.65
C LEU A 125 -3.83 4.85 12.07
N GLY A 126 -4.89 5.28 12.73
CA GLY A 126 -5.27 4.81 14.03
C GLY A 126 -6.01 3.48 13.97
N TRP A 127 -6.57 3.13 15.12
CA TRP A 127 -7.39 1.96 15.30
C TRP A 127 -8.84 2.26 14.97
N SER A 128 -9.53 1.24 14.45
CA SER A 128 -10.99 1.23 14.17
C SER A 128 -11.42 2.26 13.12
N GLN A 129 -12.71 2.29 12.77
CA GLN A 129 -13.26 3.33 11.90
C GLN A 129 -13.24 4.74 12.50
N TRP A 130 -12.88 4.86 13.79
CA TRP A 130 -12.66 6.14 14.47
C TRP A 130 -11.29 6.73 14.15
N ASP A 131 -10.42 5.92 13.54
CA ASP A 131 -9.03 6.24 13.24
C ASP A 131 -8.28 6.76 14.47
N PHE A 132 -8.57 6.27 15.69
CA PHE A 132 -7.97 6.82 16.91
C PHE A 132 -6.53 6.30 17.12
N PRO A 133 -5.54 7.15 17.47
CA PRO A 133 -5.60 8.60 17.68
C PRO A 133 -5.28 9.44 16.43
N GLY A 134 -5.25 8.83 15.24
CA GLY A 134 -5.05 9.46 13.93
C GLY A 134 -6.03 10.60 13.63
N GLY A 135 -7.31 10.36 13.92
CA GLY A 135 -8.42 11.29 13.72
C GLY A 135 -8.94 11.29 12.28
N LEU A 136 -10.18 11.72 12.11
CA LEU A 136 -10.91 11.60 10.83
C LEU A 136 -10.63 12.74 9.83
N SER A 137 -9.63 13.58 10.11
CA SER A 137 -9.22 14.69 9.26
C SER A 137 -7.92 14.36 8.54
N GLY A 138 -7.94 14.39 7.22
CA GLY A 138 -6.81 13.89 6.45
C GLY A 138 -6.95 14.10 4.94
N VAL A 139 -6.14 13.34 4.21
CA VAL A 139 -6.06 13.39 2.76
C VAL A 139 -6.21 11.97 2.19
N ARG A 140 -6.98 11.84 1.11
CA ARG A 140 -6.99 10.66 0.27
C ARG A 140 -6.37 11.03 -1.07
N ARG A 141 -5.18 10.47 -1.33
CA ARG A 141 -4.45 10.66 -2.60
C ARG A 141 -5.11 9.84 -3.72
N PRO A 142 -4.79 10.13 -5.00
CA PRO A 142 -5.32 9.38 -6.14
C PRO A 142 -5.11 7.88 -5.96
N ILE A 143 -6.20 7.11 -6.10
CA ILE A 143 -6.20 5.63 -6.05
C ILE A 143 -5.67 5.05 -4.72
N ASP A 144 -5.49 5.86 -3.68
CA ASP A 144 -4.95 5.42 -2.39
C ASP A 144 -6.05 5.34 -1.31
N VAL A 145 -5.67 4.95 -0.09
CA VAL A 145 -6.51 5.08 1.10
C VAL A 145 -6.38 6.47 1.72
N PHE A 146 -7.32 6.78 2.61
CA PHE A 146 -7.22 7.95 3.49
C PHE A 146 -5.97 7.86 4.37
N VAL A 147 -5.35 9.00 4.66
CA VAL A 147 -4.27 9.13 5.64
C VAL A 147 -4.53 10.39 6.49
N PRO A 148 -4.54 10.28 7.83
CA PRO A 148 -4.78 11.42 8.70
C PRO A 148 -3.62 12.43 8.66
N TYR A 149 -3.93 13.70 8.96
CA TYR A 149 -2.90 14.75 9.06
C TYR A 149 -2.04 14.60 10.31
N SER A 150 -2.55 13.97 11.36
CA SER A 150 -1.80 13.84 12.61
C SER A 150 -0.53 13.03 12.38
N SER A 151 0.61 13.64 12.71
CA SER A 151 1.94 13.07 12.48
C SER A 151 2.38 12.10 13.59
N GLY A 152 1.65 12.05 14.72
CA GLY A 152 2.08 11.39 15.95
C GLY A 152 1.25 10.20 16.43
N ALA A 153 0.12 9.89 15.79
CA ALA A 153 -0.87 9.00 16.39
C ALA A 153 -0.36 7.56 16.65
N MET A 154 0.27 6.97 15.65
CA MET A 154 0.77 5.60 15.68
C MET A 154 2.21 5.52 15.15
N SER A 155 2.92 6.65 15.11
CA SER A 155 4.30 6.73 14.62
C SER A 155 5.29 5.97 15.50
N TRP A 156 4.93 5.63 16.74
CA TRP A 156 5.70 4.77 17.63
C TRP A 156 5.81 3.32 17.14
N ILE A 157 4.90 2.86 16.27
CA ILE A 157 4.91 1.49 15.73
C ILE A 157 6.21 1.23 14.98
N LEU A 158 6.69 2.20 14.19
CA LEU A 158 7.90 2.00 13.38
C LEU A 158 9.16 1.78 14.24
N PRO A 159 9.52 2.64 15.21
CA PRO A 159 10.66 2.38 16.08
C PRO A 159 10.47 1.12 16.93
N ALA A 160 9.26 0.82 17.39
CA ALA A 160 8.98 -0.43 18.12
C ALA A 160 9.17 -1.67 17.22
N ALA A 161 8.72 -1.62 15.96
CA ALA A 161 8.88 -2.70 15.00
C ALA A 161 10.36 -2.90 14.62
N LEU A 162 11.14 -1.82 14.48
CA LEU A 162 12.58 -1.90 14.26
C LEU A 162 13.29 -2.56 15.44
N LEU A 163 12.94 -2.16 16.68
CA LEU A 163 13.48 -2.80 17.88
C LEU A 163 13.10 -4.29 17.96
N GLY A 164 11.85 -4.61 17.61
CA GLY A 164 11.36 -5.99 17.52
C GLY A 164 12.12 -6.81 16.50
N ALA A 165 12.39 -6.25 15.33
CA ALA A 165 13.21 -6.87 14.28
C ALA A 165 14.62 -7.16 14.81
N LEU A 166 15.27 -6.21 15.49
CA LEU A 166 16.59 -6.41 16.08
C LEU A 166 16.59 -7.56 17.09
N PHE A 167 15.60 -7.60 18.00
CA PHE A 167 15.47 -8.71 18.96
C PHE A 167 15.22 -10.05 18.27
N CYS A 168 14.42 -10.07 17.21
CA CYS A 168 14.19 -11.28 16.43
C CYS A 168 15.47 -11.77 15.75
N LEU A 169 16.24 -10.87 15.14
CA LEU A 169 17.44 -11.21 14.36
C LEU A 169 18.61 -11.64 15.24
N TRP A 170 18.70 -11.15 16.48
CA TRP A 170 19.77 -11.53 17.41
C TRP A 170 19.62 -12.94 18.01
N ARG A 171 18.44 -13.57 17.95
CA ARG A 171 18.21 -14.88 18.57
C ARG A 171 18.11 -15.99 17.53
N PRO A 172 18.83 -17.11 17.66
CA PRO A 172 18.66 -18.24 16.75
C PRO A 172 17.27 -18.87 16.88
N GLY A 173 16.88 -19.62 15.84
CA GLY A 173 15.64 -20.40 15.85
C GLY A 173 14.43 -19.72 15.18
N PRO A 174 13.19 -20.11 15.54
CA PRO A 174 11.97 -19.65 14.88
C PRO A 174 11.79 -18.12 14.87
N THR A 175 12.21 -17.43 15.94
CA THR A 175 12.08 -15.97 16.05
C THR A 175 12.91 -15.23 15.00
N ARG A 176 14.14 -15.67 14.71
CA ARG A 176 14.94 -15.11 13.62
C ARG A 176 14.36 -15.40 12.26
N ARG A 177 13.77 -16.58 12.05
CA ARG A 177 13.07 -16.91 10.79
C ARG A 177 11.90 -15.96 10.56
N TRP A 178 11.13 -15.65 11.60
CA TRP A 178 10.06 -14.65 11.54
C TRP A 178 10.60 -13.25 11.22
N GLY A 179 11.62 -12.79 11.94
CA GLY A 179 12.25 -11.48 11.68
C GLY A 179 12.78 -11.36 10.25
N LEU A 180 13.43 -12.40 9.73
CA LEU A 180 13.92 -12.45 8.35
C LEU A 180 12.77 -12.45 7.33
N LEU A 181 11.70 -13.21 7.57
CA LEU A 181 10.53 -13.22 6.70
C LEU A 181 9.92 -11.81 6.60
N VAL A 182 9.68 -11.16 7.74
CA VAL A 182 9.12 -9.80 7.76
C VAL A 182 10.08 -8.80 7.10
N ALA A 183 11.39 -8.95 7.28
CA ALA A 183 12.40 -8.12 6.62
C ALA A 183 12.38 -8.29 5.09
N VAL A 184 12.29 -9.54 4.59
CA VAL A 184 12.19 -9.82 3.15
C VAL A 184 10.91 -9.22 2.58
N LEU A 185 9.76 -9.43 3.22
CA LEU A 185 8.47 -8.88 2.77
C LEU A 185 8.46 -7.34 2.79
N THR A 186 9.04 -6.74 3.83
CA THR A 186 9.15 -5.28 3.93
C THR A 186 10.11 -4.74 2.86
N GLY A 187 11.27 -5.37 2.67
CA GLY A 187 12.24 -4.99 1.65
C GLY A 187 11.69 -5.10 0.23
N SER A 188 10.98 -6.20 -0.08
CA SER A 188 10.31 -6.35 -1.38
C SER A 188 9.22 -5.30 -1.59
N SER A 189 8.44 -5.00 -0.55
CA SER A 189 7.43 -3.94 -0.62
C SER A 189 8.05 -2.56 -0.86
N LEU A 190 9.13 -2.22 -0.14
CA LEU A 190 9.87 -0.97 -0.33
C LEU A 190 10.50 -0.86 -1.71
N LEU A 191 11.00 -1.96 -2.27
CA LEU A 191 11.51 -2.01 -3.64
C LEU A 191 10.38 -1.76 -4.66
N VAL A 192 9.24 -2.41 -4.49
CA VAL A 192 8.04 -2.14 -5.31
C VAL A 192 7.64 -0.68 -5.21
N VAL A 193 7.63 -0.09 -4.00
CA VAL A 193 7.31 1.33 -3.82
C VAL A 193 8.36 2.23 -4.46
N ALA A 194 9.65 1.90 -4.38
CA ALA A 194 10.72 2.69 -4.99
C ALA A 194 10.54 2.77 -6.51
N LEU A 195 10.20 1.63 -7.12
CA LEU A 195 9.96 1.53 -8.56
C LEU A 195 8.61 2.12 -8.96
N PHE A 196 7.54 1.90 -8.20
CA PHE A 196 6.19 2.35 -8.53
C PHE A 196 5.76 3.54 -7.65
N PHE A 197 4.53 3.53 -7.14
CA PHE A 197 3.94 4.66 -6.43
C PHE A 197 4.03 4.47 -4.90
N GLY A 198 4.13 5.59 -4.17
CA GLY A 198 4.10 5.64 -2.71
C GLY A 198 2.69 5.51 -2.15
N PHE A 199 2.07 4.33 -2.23
CA PHE A 199 0.74 4.12 -1.67
C PHE A 199 0.77 3.77 -0.18
N ALA A 200 0.01 4.52 0.62
CA ALA A 200 -0.25 4.17 2.01
C ALA A 200 -1.02 2.85 2.12
N ARG A 201 -1.87 2.51 1.14
CA ARG A 201 -2.56 1.23 1.06
C ARG A 201 -1.60 0.05 1.07
N GLN A 202 -0.47 0.15 0.36
CA GLN A 202 0.53 -0.92 0.35
C GLN A 202 1.23 -1.03 1.71
N GLY A 203 1.48 0.09 2.37
CA GLY A 203 2.00 0.10 3.74
C GLY A 203 1.03 -0.53 4.74
N LEU A 204 -0.27 -0.32 4.55
CA LEU A 204 -1.32 -0.91 5.37
C LEU A 204 -1.30 -2.45 5.31
N LEU A 205 -1.01 -3.04 4.15
CA LEU A 205 -0.85 -4.50 4.00
C LEU A 205 0.31 -5.06 4.85
N MET A 206 1.32 -4.23 5.14
CA MET A 206 2.46 -4.61 5.98
C MET A 206 2.24 -4.38 7.47
N MET A 207 1.18 -3.67 7.87
CA MET A 207 0.89 -3.34 9.27
C MET A 207 0.79 -4.55 10.19
N PRO A 208 0.10 -5.67 9.83
CA PRO A 208 0.04 -6.84 10.71
C PRO A 208 1.43 -7.39 11.05
N PHE A 209 2.36 -7.37 10.09
CA PHE A 209 3.72 -7.83 10.30
C PHE A 209 4.51 -6.86 11.21
N TRP A 210 4.41 -5.55 10.97
CA TRP A 210 5.08 -4.55 11.81
C TRP A 210 4.53 -4.52 13.24
N LEU A 211 3.21 -4.63 13.40
CA LEU A 211 2.56 -4.74 14.70
C LEU A 211 3.01 -5.99 15.47
N SER A 212 3.22 -7.13 14.78
CA SER A 212 3.75 -8.33 15.44
C SER A 212 5.17 -8.11 15.99
N LEU A 213 6.02 -7.39 15.27
CA LEU A 213 7.37 -7.04 15.71
C LEU A 213 7.32 -6.03 16.86
N ALA A 214 6.48 -5.00 16.74
CA ALA A 214 6.28 -4.01 17.80
C ALA A 214 5.77 -4.68 19.09
N ALA A 215 4.80 -5.57 19.00
CA ALA A 215 4.30 -6.35 20.14
C ALA A 215 5.40 -7.21 20.77
N PHE A 216 6.21 -7.89 19.95
CA PHE A 216 7.35 -8.66 20.44
C PHE A 216 8.35 -7.77 21.19
N ALA A 217 8.66 -6.57 20.66
CA ALA A 217 9.53 -5.61 21.34
C ALA A 217 8.99 -5.20 22.71
N LEU A 218 7.70 -4.86 22.78
CA LEU A 218 7.04 -4.45 24.02
C LEU A 218 7.03 -5.56 25.07
N VAL A 219 6.74 -6.81 24.67
CA VAL A 219 6.78 -7.97 25.58
C VAL A 219 8.20 -8.19 26.12
N ARG A 220 9.21 -8.07 25.27
CA ARG A 220 10.62 -8.22 25.68
C ARG A 220 11.07 -7.11 26.64
N LEU A 221 10.69 -5.87 26.37
CA LEU A 221 10.95 -4.74 27.26
C LEU A 221 10.24 -4.92 28.61
N ALA A 222 8.96 -5.28 28.60
CA ALA A 222 8.19 -5.55 29.80
C ALA A 222 8.83 -6.67 30.64
N SER A 223 9.24 -7.77 29.99
CA SER A 223 9.94 -8.88 30.65
C SER A 223 11.24 -8.44 31.31
N ALA A 224 12.05 -7.64 30.61
CA ALA A 224 13.32 -7.15 31.13
C ALA A 224 13.11 -6.24 32.36
N VAL A 225 12.08 -5.40 32.31
CA VAL A 225 11.68 -4.53 33.43
C VAL A 225 11.23 -5.38 34.62
N THR A 226 10.34 -6.36 34.44
CA THR A 226 9.85 -7.19 35.55
C THR A 226 10.97 -8.01 36.21
N THR A 227 11.89 -8.58 35.43
CA THR A 227 13.04 -9.31 35.96
C THR A 227 13.99 -8.40 36.76
N ARG A 228 14.16 -7.15 36.34
CA ARG A 228 15.00 -6.17 37.03
C ARG A 228 14.42 -5.76 38.39
N PHE A 229 13.10 -5.77 38.53
CA PHE A 229 12.40 -5.46 39.77
C PHE A 229 12.11 -6.69 40.65
N GLY A 230 12.77 -7.82 40.42
CA GLY A 230 12.68 -9.02 41.26
C GLY A 230 11.31 -9.71 41.24
N ARG A 231 10.41 -9.33 40.33
CA ARG A 231 9.22 -10.12 40.04
C ARG A 231 9.66 -11.29 39.16
N GLY A 232 9.27 -12.50 39.54
CA GLY A 232 9.60 -13.74 38.82
C GLY A 232 9.23 -13.66 37.33
N PRO A 233 9.69 -14.64 36.51
CA PRO A 233 9.40 -14.65 35.08
C PRO A 233 7.90 -14.46 34.82
N ILE A 234 7.56 -13.68 33.78
CA ILE A 234 6.18 -13.58 33.30
C ILE A 234 5.75 -15.02 32.98
N VAL A 235 4.80 -15.54 33.75
CA VAL A 235 4.27 -16.90 33.61
C VAL A 235 3.81 -17.06 32.16
N ASP A 236 4.28 -18.12 31.48
CA ASP A 236 4.04 -18.38 30.05
C ASP A 236 2.55 -18.49 29.70
N GLU A 237 1.69 -18.74 30.70
CA GLU A 237 0.25 -18.72 30.54
C GLU A 237 -0.39 -17.48 31.19
N PRO A 238 -1.08 -16.63 30.41
CA PRO A 238 -1.85 -15.53 30.97
C PRO A 238 -2.94 -16.10 31.91
N SER A 239 -3.03 -15.57 33.12
CA SER A 239 -4.05 -16.01 34.09
C SER A 239 -5.45 -15.96 33.48
N ARG A 240 -6.34 -16.89 33.86
CA ARG A 240 -7.75 -16.88 33.38
C ARG A 240 -8.41 -15.52 33.55
N ARG A 241 -8.12 -14.82 34.66
CA ARG A 241 -8.61 -13.45 34.90
C ARG A 241 -8.14 -12.46 33.85
N LEU A 242 -6.85 -12.48 33.49
CA LEU A 242 -6.29 -11.63 32.44
C LEU A 242 -6.92 -11.94 31.09
N LEU A 243 -7.08 -13.23 30.75
CA LEU A 243 -7.77 -13.64 29.51
C LEU A 243 -9.23 -13.16 29.49
N THR A 244 -9.96 -13.25 30.60
CA THR A 244 -11.32 -12.72 30.71
C THR A 244 -11.33 -11.21 30.50
N VAL A 245 -10.41 -10.46 31.13
CA VAL A 245 -10.31 -9.00 30.96
C VAL A 245 -10.00 -8.63 29.51
N LEU A 246 -9.04 -9.32 28.87
CA LEU A 246 -8.71 -9.10 27.46
C LEU A 246 -9.88 -9.45 26.53
N GLY A 247 -10.61 -10.53 26.82
CA GLY A 247 -11.81 -10.92 26.09
C GLY A 247 -12.94 -9.89 26.22
N CYS A 248 -13.20 -9.38 27.43
CA CYS A 248 -14.15 -8.30 27.66
C CYS A 248 -13.74 -7.01 26.94
N LEU A 249 -12.45 -6.64 26.98
CA LEU A 249 -11.94 -5.47 26.28
C LEU A 249 -12.10 -5.61 24.77
N ALA A 250 -11.78 -6.78 24.20
CA ALA A 250 -11.99 -7.06 22.79
C ALA A 250 -13.47 -6.95 22.40
N LEU A 251 -14.37 -7.47 23.23
CA LEU A 251 -15.81 -7.36 23.01
C LEU A 251 -16.28 -5.89 23.04
N ILE A 252 -15.80 -5.08 23.99
CA ILE A 252 -16.11 -3.65 24.06
C ILE A 252 -15.62 -2.94 22.79
N LEU A 253 -14.39 -3.23 22.33
CA LEU A 253 -13.85 -2.65 21.10
C LEU A 253 -14.69 -3.04 19.87
N LEU A 254 -15.15 -4.28 19.79
CA LEU A 254 -16.04 -4.73 18.71
C LEU A 254 -17.42 -4.06 18.78
N LEU A 255 -17.97 -3.85 19.97
CA LEU A 255 -19.23 -3.12 20.15
C LEU A 255 -19.09 -1.64 19.78
N LEU A 256 -17.96 -1.01 20.13
CA LEU A 256 -17.64 0.36 19.70
C LEU A 256 -17.49 0.47 18.18
N GLU A 257 -16.97 -0.57 17.53
CA GLU A 257 -16.88 -0.65 16.07
C GLU A 257 -18.26 -0.91 15.42
N ALA A 258 -19.08 -1.80 15.99
CA ALA A 258 -20.44 -1.97 15.53
C ALA A 258 -21.23 -0.66 15.63
N TRP A 259 -21.14 0.02 16.78
CA TRP A 259 -21.78 1.31 16.99
C TRP A 259 -21.28 2.40 16.03
N GLY A 260 -19.96 2.57 15.90
CA GLY A 260 -19.41 3.58 15.00
C GLY A 260 -19.83 3.40 13.54
N SER A 261 -20.09 2.15 13.11
CA SER A 261 -20.49 1.84 11.73
C SER A 261 -21.91 2.26 11.40
N THR A 262 -22.73 2.46 12.45
CA THR A 262 -24.11 2.95 12.34
C THR A 262 -24.20 4.47 12.37
N LEU A 263 -23.11 5.18 12.66
CA LEU A 263 -23.13 6.65 12.73
C LEU A 263 -23.01 7.25 11.33
N ASP A 264 -24.05 7.97 10.92
CA ASP A 264 -24.04 8.78 9.68
C ASP A 264 -23.20 10.05 9.89
N ARG A 265 -21.88 9.90 9.74
CA ARG A 265 -20.94 11.01 9.87
C ARG A 265 -20.96 11.85 8.60
N LYS A 266 -21.31 13.13 8.74
CA LYS A 266 -21.20 14.09 7.65
C LYS A 266 -19.77 14.60 7.54
N TYR A 267 -19.28 14.73 6.31
CA TYR A 267 -17.93 15.21 6.02
C TYR A 267 -17.97 16.36 5.03
N HIS A 268 -17.07 17.31 5.22
CA HIS A 268 -16.66 18.23 4.18
C HIS A 268 -15.52 17.59 3.38
N TRP A 269 -15.72 17.38 2.09
CA TRP A 269 -14.71 16.88 1.17
C TRP A 269 -14.45 17.88 0.04
N THR A 270 -13.18 18.01 -0.36
CA THR A 270 -12.82 18.72 -1.60
C THR A 270 -12.85 17.76 -2.79
N GLY A 271 -12.99 18.29 -4.01
CA GLY A 271 -12.85 17.52 -5.25
C GLY A 271 -14.07 17.60 -6.14
N THR A 272 -13.95 17.03 -7.33
CA THR A 272 -15.02 17.00 -8.33
C THR A 272 -15.69 15.63 -8.34
N GLN A 273 -17.01 15.64 -8.53
CA GLN A 273 -17.76 14.42 -8.82
C GLN A 273 -17.50 13.99 -10.27
N LEU A 274 -17.60 12.69 -10.53
CA LEU A 274 -17.59 12.21 -11.91
C LEU A 274 -18.86 12.72 -12.63
N PRO A 275 -18.77 13.16 -13.90
CA PRO A 275 -19.94 13.62 -14.65
C PRO A 275 -21.09 12.60 -14.60
N GLY A 276 -22.27 13.06 -14.16
CA GLY A 276 -23.46 12.22 -14.04
C GLY A 276 -23.45 11.19 -12.89
N LYS A 277 -22.46 11.21 -11.98
CA LYS A 277 -22.38 10.30 -10.83
C LYS A 277 -22.25 11.09 -9.53
N ARG A 278 -22.81 10.55 -8.44
CA ARG A 278 -22.64 11.10 -7.08
C ARG A 278 -21.30 10.74 -6.43
N THR A 279 -20.47 9.96 -7.11
CA THR A 279 -19.17 9.50 -6.60
C THR A 279 -18.07 10.50 -6.91
N LEU A 280 -17.23 10.79 -5.91
CA LEU A 280 -16.02 11.61 -6.08
C LEU A 280 -15.05 10.96 -7.07
N ASN A 281 -14.33 11.79 -7.83
CA ASN A 281 -13.30 11.31 -8.74
C ASN A 281 -12.18 10.60 -7.94
N PRO A 282 -11.92 9.28 -8.16
CA PRO A 282 -10.88 8.55 -7.45
C PRO A 282 -9.45 8.97 -7.85
N GLU A 283 -9.31 9.72 -8.93
CA GLU A 283 -8.04 10.12 -9.53
C GLU A 283 -7.54 11.47 -9.02
N LEU A 284 -8.34 12.15 -8.21
CA LEU A 284 -7.98 13.43 -7.61
C LEU A 284 -7.70 13.28 -6.11
N THR A 285 -6.81 14.13 -5.63
CA THR A 285 -6.57 14.31 -4.20
C THR A 285 -7.81 14.92 -3.55
N VAL A 286 -8.31 14.25 -2.51
CA VAL A 286 -9.49 14.66 -1.75
C VAL A 286 -9.05 14.96 -0.31
N TYR A 287 -9.35 16.16 0.16
CA TYR A 287 -9.13 16.60 1.53
C TYR A 287 -10.43 16.36 2.30
N ILE A 288 -10.37 15.63 3.41
CA ILE A 288 -11.55 15.20 4.18
C ILE A 288 -11.47 15.80 5.57
N ARG A 289 -12.58 16.40 6.04
CA ARG A 289 -12.78 16.89 7.40
C ARG A 289 -14.18 16.54 7.90
N PRO A 290 -14.35 16.04 9.13
CA PRO A 290 -15.67 15.79 9.69
C PRO A 290 -16.38 17.13 9.97
N LEU A 291 -17.70 17.17 9.73
CA LEU A 291 -18.54 18.29 10.13
C LEU A 291 -18.91 18.16 11.61
N PRO A 292 -19.17 19.29 12.32
CA PRO A 292 -19.66 19.25 13.69
C PRO A 292 -20.97 18.47 13.77
N SER A 293 -21.09 17.60 14.77
CA SER A 293 -22.33 16.88 15.08
C SER A 293 -23.43 17.90 15.41
N GLY A 294 -24.43 18.03 14.53
CA GLY A 294 -25.53 19.00 14.63
C GLY A 294 -25.68 19.96 13.44
N SER A 295 -24.81 19.86 12.42
CA SER A 295 -24.94 20.55 11.13
C SER A 295 -25.66 19.72 10.06
#